data_AF-A0A4P1RY67-F1
#
_entry.id   AF-A0A4P1RY67-F1
#
_cell.length_a   1.000
_cell.length_b   1.000
_cell.length_c   1.000
_cell.angle_alpha   90.00
_cell.angle_beta   90.00
_cell.angle_gamma   90.00
#
_symmetry.space_group_name_H-M   'P 1'
#
loop_
_entity.id
_entity.type
_entity.pdbx_description
1 polymer ?
#
loop_
_entity_poly.entity_id
_entity_poly.type
_entity_poly.pdbx_seq_one_letter_code
_entity_poly.pdbx_strand_id
1 'polypeptide(L)'
;MKVIKTSALVLILLVLVSIVLYPVYLHTMRQRSEKKLVKSLALLQKAFIIAKLDEEKVKLNRALDSVDALKEYLDNYEFKKLDRLSGEIYKTANGIMEARKSAVMSGAHIAQLIGSVDYLEGGTRIVQVESSMKIRSGDVLTMKKGAGCEIIFIDGSTVTLRYPAKLIFTKIEEDKVSHSLNVSMELKNGGISFTASKITDYQPKFELVIGKAKVLYSLNAMGRAGVDSNLLTTTVACLEGNLLVQGGERDRKLGPQQVLRISQHTMAEKTYMLPPMPLAEEPPNFKTIETSGKGNIRFRWSKVYNAAGYTFELANNTVFANCLERRNGYSGTSLTLPIPEKGTYFWRVAALNEANEQGRFSDIREFKVVGIRQHELLVDQTPPSLTLEPIRIFGTTAIVRGKTEPKARVTVNNQLVEVNEDGSFSAIITLYQSGKNRIEVISRDASDNETIMEKWVFIKIY
;
A
#
# COMPACT_ATOMS: atom_id res chain seq x y z
N MET A 1 40.02 55.25 -26.15
CA MET A 1 38.56 55.32 -25.94
C MET A 1 37.75 54.16 -26.56
N LYS A 2 38.12 53.58 -27.72
CA LYS A 2 37.42 52.42 -28.31
C LYS A 2 37.54 51.11 -27.51
N VAL A 3 38.70 50.82 -26.93
CA VAL A 3 38.97 49.57 -26.18
C VAL A 3 38.16 49.46 -24.88
N ILE A 4 37.92 50.59 -24.20
CA ILE A 4 37.14 50.63 -22.95
C ILE A 4 35.65 50.37 -23.20
N LYS A 5 35.11 50.83 -24.35
CA LYS A 5 33.71 50.58 -24.73
C LYS A 5 33.45 49.12 -25.09
N THR A 6 34.39 48.44 -25.74
CA THR A 6 34.29 47.01 -26.05
C THR A 6 34.36 46.13 -24.82
N SER A 7 35.22 46.45 -23.85
CA SER A 7 35.33 45.68 -22.60
C SER A 7 34.09 45.83 -21.70
N ALA A 8 33.50 47.02 -21.64
CA ALA A 8 32.25 47.27 -20.91
C ALA A 8 31.07 46.50 -21.54
N LEU A 9 30.99 46.44 -22.87
CA LEU A 9 29.94 45.71 -23.60
C LEU A 9 30.03 44.20 -23.35
N VAL A 10 31.24 43.63 -23.32
CA VAL A 10 31.46 42.21 -23.03
C VAL A 10 31.09 41.86 -21.58
N LEU A 11 31.39 42.74 -20.62
CA LEU A 11 31.00 42.56 -19.22
C LEU A 11 29.48 42.60 -19.04
N ILE A 12 28.79 43.53 -19.70
CA ILE A 12 27.32 43.62 -19.68
C ILE A 12 26.69 42.37 -20.33
N LEU A 13 27.28 41.88 -21.43
CA LEU A 13 26.82 40.65 -22.09
C LEU A 13 27.02 39.42 -21.20
N LEU A 14 28.16 39.29 -20.51
CA LEU A 14 28.42 38.19 -19.57
C LEU A 14 27.48 38.24 -18.36
N VAL A 15 27.16 39.43 -17.86
CA VAL A 15 26.17 39.63 -16.78
C VAL A 15 24.76 39.28 -17.26
N LEU A 16 24.34 39.70 -18.45
CA LEU A 16 23.04 39.34 -19.04
C LEU A 16 22.91 37.84 -19.33
N VAL A 17 23.97 37.25 -19.88
CA VAL A 17 24.07 35.79 -20.10
C VAL A 17 24.02 35.05 -18.78
N SER A 18 24.66 35.57 -17.72
CA SER A 18 24.54 35.02 -16.37
C SER A 18 23.12 35.15 -15.82
N ILE A 19 22.46 36.30 -15.95
CA ILE A 19 21.08 36.54 -15.47
C ILE A 19 20.06 35.63 -16.16
N VAL A 20 20.28 35.25 -17.43
CA VAL A 20 19.36 34.39 -18.18
C VAL A 20 19.72 32.90 -18.07
N LEU A 21 21.00 32.55 -18.20
CA LEU A 21 21.44 31.15 -18.15
C LEU A 21 21.48 30.60 -16.72
N TYR A 22 21.74 31.41 -15.70
CA TYR A 22 21.83 30.94 -14.32
C TYR A 22 20.48 30.46 -13.78
N PRO A 23 19.33 31.15 -13.96
CA PRO A 23 18.02 30.62 -13.60
C PRO A 23 17.63 29.36 -14.38
N VAL A 24 17.95 29.29 -15.67
CA VAL A 24 17.70 28.10 -16.50
C VAL A 24 18.57 26.92 -16.03
N TYR A 25 19.84 27.17 -15.70
CA TYR A 25 20.75 26.20 -15.11
C TYR A 25 20.26 25.72 -13.73
N LEU A 26 19.87 26.64 -12.85
CA LEU A 26 19.29 26.29 -11.54
C LEU A 26 18.00 25.48 -11.70
N HIS A 27 17.13 25.83 -12.64
CA HIS A 27 15.89 25.11 -12.90
C HIS A 27 16.13 23.69 -13.40
N THR A 28 17.03 23.52 -14.36
CA THR A 28 17.38 22.21 -14.92
C THR A 28 18.10 21.31 -13.91
N MET A 29 19.04 21.86 -13.14
CA MET A 29 19.72 21.14 -12.06
C MET A 29 18.74 20.74 -10.96
N ARG A 30 17.85 21.66 -10.57
CA ARG A 30 16.79 21.39 -9.59
C ARG A 30 15.90 20.24 -10.02
N GLN A 31 15.34 20.27 -11.24
CA GLN A 31 14.49 19.18 -11.73
C GLN A 31 15.21 17.84 -11.74
N ARG A 32 16.49 17.82 -12.16
CA ARG A 32 17.30 16.60 -12.20
C ARG A 32 17.52 16.03 -10.80
N SER A 33 17.94 16.88 -9.84
CA SER A 33 18.20 16.46 -8.47
C SER A 33 16.93 16.08 -7.73
N GLU A 34 15.82 16.79 -7.93
CA GLU A 34 14.50 16.42 -7.39
C GLU A 34 14.04 15.06 -7.91
N LYS A 35 14.20 14.78 -9.21
CA LYS A 35 13.87 13.47 -9.78
C LYS A 35 14.69 12.34 -9.15
N LYS A 36 16.00 12.58 -8.92
CA LYS A 36 16.88 11.63 -8.27
C LYS A 36 16.47 11.41 -6.81
N LEU A 37 16.20 12.48 -6.08
CA LEU A 37 15.71 12.46 -4.70
C LEU A 37 14.41 11.64 -4.58
N VAL A 38 13.40 11.96 -5.39
CA VAL A 38 12.11 11.24 -5.38
C VAL A 38 12.31 9.75 -5.66
N LYS A 39 13.17 9.40 -6.63
CA LYS A 39 13.51 8.00 -6.91
C LYS A 39 14.16 7.32 -5.70
N SER A 40 15.09 7.99 -5.03
CA SER A 40 15.77 7.47 -3.84
C SER A 40 14.81 7.27 -2.66
N LEU A 41 13.93 8.24 -2.39
CA LEU A 41 12.95 8.15 -1.31
C LEU A 41 11.91 7.05 -1.57
N ALA A 42 11.43 6.93 -2.82
CA ALA A 42 10.51 5.86 -3.19
C ALA A 42 11.15 4.46 -3.03
N LEU A 43 12.44 4.31 -3.37
CA LEU A 43 13.16 3.05 -3.16
C LEU A 43 13.40 2.78 -1.67
N LEU A 44 13.73 3.81 -0.89
CA LEU A 44 13.91 3.71 0.55
C LEU A 44 12.63 3.20 1.23
N GLN A 45 11.48 3.76 0.87
CA GLN A 45 10.17 3.30 1.36
C GLN A 45 9.91 1.83 1.02
N LYS A 46 10.21 1.40 -0.21
CA LYS A 46 10.08 -0.02 -0.61
C LYS A 46 11.01 -0.94 0.19
N ALA A 47 12.24 -0.50 0.44
CA ALA A 47 13.20 -1.27 1.22
C ALA A 47 12.72 -1.47 2.68
N PHE A 48 12.09 -0.46 3.29
CA PHE A 48 11.47 -0.59 4.61
C PHE A 48 10.35 -1.63 4.66
N ILE A 49 9.57 -1.78 3.59
CA ILE A 49 8.48 -2.78 3.52
C ILE A 49 9.03 -4.22 3.52
N ILE A 50 10.23 -4.43 2.97
CA ILE A 50 10.79 -5.78 2.73
C ILE A 50 11.84 -6.16 3.77
N ALA A 51 12.42 -5.18 4.46
CA ALA A 51 13.42 -5.42 5.50
C ALA A 51 12.85 -6.31 6.61
N LYS A 52 13.47 -7.48 6.79
CA LYS A 52 13.05 -8.47 7.80
C LYS A 52 13.98 -8.50 9.01
N LEU A 53 15.26 -8.15 8.83
CA LEU A 53 16.26 -8.18 9.90
C LEU A 53 16.42 -6.80 10.54
N ASP A 54 16.63 -6.78 11.84
CA ASP A 54 16.80 -5.53 12.60
C ASP A 54 18.05 -4.75 12.14
N GLU A 55 19.12 -5.45 11.75
CA GLU A 55 20.32 -4.80 11.19
C GLU A 55 20.04 -4.04 9.87
N GLU A 56 19.09 -4.52 9.05
CA GLU A 56 18.68 -3.84 7.83
C GLU A 56 17.85 -2.60 8.14
N LYS A 57 16.92 -2.70 9.10
CA LYS A 57 16.10 -1.58 9.55
C LYS A 57 16.96 -0.46 10.13
N VAL A 58 17.99 -0.81 10.93
CA VAL A 58 18.98 0.17 11.43
C VAL A 58 19.69 0.90 10.29
N LYS A 59 20.09 0.20 9.22
CA LYS A 59 20.72 0.84 8.04
C LYS A 59 19.75 1.78 7.31
N LEU A 60 18.47 1.38 7.19
CA LEU A 60 17.42 2.19 6.57
C LEU A 60 17.06 3.40 7.42
N ASN A 61 17.00 3.27 8.75
CA ASN A 61 16.76 4.37 9.68
C ASN A 61 17.87 5.43 9.58
N ARG A 62 19.16 5.04 9.51
CA ARG A 62 20.26 6.00 9.26
C ARG A 62 20.14 6.73 7.91
N ALA A 63 19.74 6.01 6.86
CA ALA A 63 19.50 6.61 5.55
C ALA A 63 18.30 7.57 5.59
N LEU A 64 17.27 7.21 6.37
CA LEU A 64 16.10 8.01 6.61
C LEU A 64 16.44 9.29 7.39
N ASP A 65 17.30 9.24 8.41
CA ASP A 65 17.75 10.39 9.20
C ASP A 65 18.44 11.45 8.34
N SER A 66 19.13 11.00 7.29
CA SER A 66 19.84 11.86 6.33
C SER A 66 18.90 12.66 5.43
N VAL A 67 17.59 12.35 5.38
CA VAL A 67 16.65 13.00 4.47
C VAL A 67 16.40 14.48 4.79
N ASP A 68 16.56 14.89 6.04
CA ASP A 68 16.37 16.30 6.41
C ASP A 68 17.39 17.23 5.77
N ALA A 69 18.62 16.76 5.66
CA ALA A 69 19.68 17.48 4.95
C ALA A 69 19.34 17.62 3.45
N LEU A 70 18.58 16.68 2.86
CA LEU A 70 18.17 16.78 1.45
C LEU A 70 17.24 17.96 1.21
N LYS A 71 16.30 18.24 2.14
CA LYS A 71 15.43 19.42 2.01
C LYS A 71 16.24 20.70 2.10
N GLU A 72 17.13 20.78 3.08
CA GLU A 72 18.00 21.95 3.27
C GLU A 72 18.91 22.18 2.07
N TYR A 73 19.49 21.12 1.51
CA TYR A 73 20.28 21.20 0.28
C TYR A 73 19.44 21.61 -0.94
N LEU A 74 18.17 21.18 -1.01
CA LEU A 74 17.26 21.59 -2.08
C LEU A 74 16.88 23.08 -1.95
N ASP A 75 16.58 23.53 -0.75
CA ASP A 75 16.18 24.91 -0.44
C ASP A 75 17.37 25.88 -0.58
N ASN A 76 18.59 25.45 -0.23
CA ASN A 76 19.82 26.22 -0.36
C ASN A 76 20.53 26.07 -1.73
N TYR A 77 19.88 25.41 -2.71
CA TYR A 77 20.42 25.18 -4.06
C TYR A 77 21.77 24.41 -4.09
N GLU A 78 22.07 23.60 -3.06
CA GLU A 78 23.29 22.80 -2.92
C GLU A 78 23.20 21.44 -3.67
N PHE A 79 22.92 21.50 -4.98
CA PHE A 79 22.58 20.32 -5.79
C PHE A 79 23.63 19.20 -5.81
N LYS A 80 24.92 19.52 -5.68
CA LYS A 80 25.99 18.51 -5.60
C LYS A 80 25.90 17.67 -4.33
N LYS A 81 25.60 18.30 -3.18
CA LYS A 81 25.43 17.60 -1.90
C LYS A 81 24.13 16.79 -1.92
N LEU A 82 23.07 17.40 -2.45
CA LEU A 82 21.78 16.74 -2.67
C LEU A 82 21.92 15.46 -3.50
N ASP A 83 22.60 15.54 -4.65
CA ASP A 83 22.81 14.40 -5.55
C ASP A 83 23.65 13.29 -4.93
N ARG A 84 24.68 13.66 -4.15
CA ARG A 84 25.54 12.70 -3.45
C ARG A 84 24.75 11.94 -2.40
N LEU A 85 24.09 12.66 -1.50
CA LEU A 85 23.35 12.06 -0.39
C LEU A 85 22.13 11.26 -0.88
N SER A 86 21.41 11.77 -1.89
CA SER A 86 20.35 11.00 -2.56
C SER A 86 20.89 9.70 -3.19
N GLY A 87 22.12 9.72 -3.71
CA GLY A 87 22.79 8.53 -4.25
C GLY A 87 23.20 7.52 -3.17
N GLU A 88 23.68 7.98 -2.02
CA GLU A 88 24.01 7.13 -0.87
C GLU A 88 22.77 6.44 -0.32
N ILE A 89 21.67 7.19 -0.13
CA ILE A 89 20.36 6.64 0.27
C ILE A 89 19.87 5.60 -0.74
N TYR A 90 19.94 5.92 -2.04
CA TYR A 90 19.58 4.97 -3.09
C TYR A 90 20.40 3.68 -2.98
N LYS A 91 21.72 3.80 -2.80
CA LYS A 91 22.62 2.63 -2.74
C LYS A 91 22.32 1.74 -1.53
N THR A 92 22.06 2.33 -0.36
CA THR A 92 21.68 1.58 0.86
C THR A 92 20.35 0.86 0.66
N ALA A 93 19.32 1.58 0.20
CA ALA A 93 18.01 0.99 -0.07
C ALA A 93 18.10 -0.12 -1.13
N ASN A 94 18.79 0.15 -2.25
CA ASN A 94 18.99 -0.82 -3.32
C ASN A 94 19.79 -2.04 -2.86
N GLY A 95 20.78 -1.88 -1.98
CA GLY A 95 21.55 -3.00 -1.44
C GLY A 95 20.69 -3.98 -0.66
N ILE A 96 19.77 -3.48 0.17
CA ILE A 96 18.80 -4.32 0.90
C ILE A 96 17.81 -4.94 -0.07
N MET A 97 17.31 -4.16 -1.02
CA MET A 97 16.41 -4.66 -2.07
C MET A 97 17.04 -5.79 -2.89
N GLU A 98 18.32 -5.68 -3.25
CA GLU A 98 19.09 -6.70 -3.99
C GLU A 98 19.48 -7.89 -3.10
N ALA A 99 19.87 -7.66 -1.84
CA ALA A 99 20.12 -8.74 -0.88
C ALA A 99 18.84 -9.56 -0.62
N ARG A 100 17.68 -8.89 -0.65
CA ARG A 100 16.38 -9.52 -0.58
C ARG A 100 15.90 -9.99 -1.95
N LYS A 101 16.42 -9.52 -3.08
CA LYS A 101 16.15 -10.06 -4.43
C LYS A 101 16.63 -11.51 -4.57
N SER A 102 17.63 -11.95 -3.79
CA SER A 102 18.01 -13.37 -3.69
C SER A 102 17.04 -14.19 -2.81
N ALA A 103 16.36 -13.55 -1.87
CA ALA A 103 15.33 -14.14 -1.00
C ALA A 103 13.90 -13.99 -1.55
N VAL A 104 13.67 -13.05 -2.48
CA VAL A 104 12.48 -12.87 -3.32
C VAL A 104 12.64 -13.89 -4.43
N MET A 105 12.02 -15.02 -4.18
CA MET A 105 12.06 -16.17 -5.05
C MET A 105 11.67 -15.80 -6.50
N SER A 106 12.47 -16.20 -7.48
CA SER A 106 12.13 -16.06 -8.92
C SER A 106 10.77 -16.68 -9.24
N GLY A 107 9.87 -15.95 -9.86
CA GLY A 107 8.54 -16.38 -10.29
C GLY A 107 7.44 -15.80 -9.41
N ALA A 108 6.43 -16.63 -9.17
CA ALA A 108 5.29 -16.32 -8.29
C ALA A 108 5.27 -17.31 -7.12
N HIS A 109 4.96 -16.87 -5.91
CA HIS A 109 4.97 -17.71 -4.72
C HIS A 109 3.80 -17.42 -3.81
N ILE A 110 3.40 -18.45 -3.06
CA ILE A 110 2.38 -18.31 -2.03
C ILE A 110 3.01 -17.63 -0.82
N ALA A 111 2.62 -16.36 -0.60
CA ALA A 111 3.08 -15.57 0.54
C ALA A 111 2.35 -15.97 1.82
N GLN A 112 1.03 -16.20 1.71
CA GLN A 112 0.18 -16.59 2.82
C GLN A 112 -0.92 -17.51 2.33
N LEU A 113 -1.19 -18.58 3.09
CA LEU A 113 -2.33 -19.46 2.87
C LEU A 113 -3.10 -19.64 4.17
N ILE A 114 -4.40 -19.39 4.13
CA ILE A 114 -5.33 -19.67 5.21
C ILE A 114 -6.34 -20.69 4.70
N GLY A 115 -6.63 -21.71 5.51
CA GLY A 115 -7.53 -22.80 5.12
C GLY A 115 -6.93 -23.74 4.08
N SER A 116 -7.78 -24.43 3.33
CA SER A 116 -7.36 -25.45 2.36
C SER A 116 -7.59 -25.03 0.91
N VAL A 117 -6.66 -25.36 0.04
CA VAL A 117 -6.72 -25.14 -1.41
C VAL A 117 -6.56 -26.48 -2.12
N ASP A 118 -7.36 -26.73 -3.14
CA ASP A 118 -7.04 -27.78 -4.12
C ASP A 118 -6.07 -27.18 -5.14
N TYR A 119 -4.85 -27.69 -5.14
CA TYR A 119 -3.77 -27.24 -6.01
C TYR A 119 -3.45 -28.33 -7.03
N LEU A 120 -3.55 -27.98 -8.31
CA LEU A 120 -3.14 -28.85 -9.41
C LEU A 120 -1.89 -28.27 -10.05
N GLU A 121 -0.75 -28.90 -9.83
CA GLU A 121 0.49 -28.56 -10.51
C GLU A 121 0.42 -29.02 -11.98
N GLY A 122 0.75 -28.11 -12.90
CA GLY A 122 0.59 -28.32 -14.34
C GLY A 122 -0.84 -28.67 -14.75
N GLY A 123 -1.83 -28.36 -13.91
CA GLY A 123 -3.24 -28.64 -14.14
C GLY A 123 -3.70 -30.08 -13.94
N THR A 124 -2.81 -31.00 -13.55
CA THR A 124 -3.13 -32.44 -13.45
C THR A 124 -2.72 -33.08 -12.12
N ARG A 125 -1.57 -32.69 -11.55
CA ARG A 125 -1.01 -33.33 -10.36
C ARG A 125 -1.51 -32.64 -9.09
N ILE A 126 -2.27 -33.34 -8.25
CA ILE A 126 -2.68 -32.82 -6.93
C ILE A 126 -1.44 -32.73 -6.04
N VAL A 127 -1.20 -31.56 -5.45
CA VAL A 127 -0.08 -31.32 -4.54
C VAL A 127 -0.60 -30.64 -3.27
N GLN A 128 -0.04 -31.02 -2.12
CA GLN A 128 -0.30 -30.31 -0.86
C GLN A 128 0.46 -28.99 -0.87
N VAL A 129 -0.25 -27.90 -0.54
CA VAL A 129 0.33 -26.56 -0.58
C VAL A 129 0.99 -26.21 0.74
N GLU A 130 2.20 -25.66 0.64
CA GLU A 130 2.95 -25.08 1.75
C GLU A 130 3.17 -23.58 1.52
N SER A 131 3.41 -22.84 2.61
CA SER A 131 3.84 -21.44 2.48
C SER A 131 5.16 -21.37 1.72
N SER A 132 5.37 -20.32 0.93
CA SER A 132 6.51 -20.12 0.03
C SER A 132 6.60 -21.08 -1.16
N MET A 133 5.59 -21.93 -1.39
CA MET A 133 5.55 -22.77 -2.59
C MET A 133 5.55 -21.91 -3.87
N LYS A 134 6.39 -22.30 -4.83
CA LYS A 134 6.48 -21.68 -6.15
C LYS A 134 5.34 -22.10 -7.05
N ILE A 135 4.74 -21.13 -7.70
CA ILE A 135 3.68 -21.28 -8.71
C ILE A 135 4.31 -21.20 -10.10
N ARG A 136 3.86 -22.08 -11.00
CA ARG A 136 4.32 -22.20 -12.37
C ARG A 136 3.17 -22.01 -13.36
N SER A 137 3.52 -21.77 -14.62
CA SER A 137 2.55 -21.83 -15.72
C SER A 137 1.87 -23.20 -15.77
N GLY A 138 0.56 -23.19 -15.96
CA GLY A 138 -0.32 -24.36 -15.94
C GLY A 138 -0.94 -24.65 -14.56
N ASP A 139 -0.44 -24.04 -13.47
CA ASP A 139 -0.94 -24.36 -12.14
C ASP A 139 -2.36 -23.81 -11.90
N VAL A 140 -3.17 -24.60 -11.18
CA VAL A 140 -4.56 -24.28 -10.87
C VAL A 140 -4.77 -24.26 -9.37
N LEU A 141 -5.34 -23.17 -8.85
CA LEU A 141 -5.69 -23.01 -7.45
C LEU A 141 -7.21 -22.90 -7.31
N THR A 142 -7.81 -23.79 -6.54
CA THR A 142 -9.23 -23.74 -6.19
C THR A 142 -9.38 -23.58 -4.67
N MET A 143 -9.86 -22.41 -4.23
CA MET A 143 -10.06 -22.13 -2.81
C MET A 143 -11.23 -22.95 -2.26
N LYS A 144 -11.06 -23.66 -1.14
CA LYS A 144 -12.17 -24.28 -0.40
C LYS A 144 -12.83 -23.28 0.53
N LYS A 145 -14.00 -23.62 1.09
CA LYS A 145 -14.74 -22.76 2.02
C LYS A 145 -13.85 -22.33 3.19
N GLY A 146 -13.83 -21.02 3.47
CA GLY A 146 -13.00 -20.43 4.51
C GLY A 146 -11.52 -20.27 4.14
N ALA A 147 -11.13 -20.62 2.91
CA ALA A 147 -9.77 -20.49 2.43
C ALA A 147 -9.52 -19.17 1.70
N GLY A 148 -8.27 -18.72 1.78
CA GLY A 148 -7.78 -17.55 1.09
C GLY A 148 -6.27 -17.63 0.95
N CYS A 149 -5.76 -17.08 -0.13
CA CYS A 149 -4.36 -17.17 -0.51
C CYS A 149 -3.89 -15.80 -0.99
N GLU A 150 -2.71 -15.40 -0.55
CA GLU A 150 -1.96 -14.28 -1.12
C GLU A 150 -0.73 -14.81 -1.86
N ILE A 151 -0.56 -14.32 -3.08
CA ILE A 151 0.51 -14.68 -3.99
C ILE A 151 1.34 -13.42 -4.23
N ILE A 152 2.65 -13.55 -4.13
CA ILE A 152 3.62 -12.49 -4.40
C ILE A 152 4.50 -12.85 -5.58
N PHE A 153 4.78 -11.88 -6.43
CA PHE A 153 5.63 -12.02 -7.62
C PHE A 153 7.00 -11.36 -7.40
N ILE A 154 7.99 -11.68 -8.25
CA ILE A 154 9.36 -11.13 -8.17
C ILE A 154 9.42 -9.59 -8.22
N ASP A 155 8.46 -8.94 -8.85
CA ASP A 155 8.33 -7.48 -8.94
C ASP A 155 7.64 -6.86 -7.71
N GLY A 156 7.24 -7.67 -6.74
CA GLY A 156 6.49 -7.26 -5.56
C GLY A 156 5.00 -7.04 -5.82
N SER A 157 4.51 -7.34 -7.02
CA SER A 157 3.08 -7.38 -7.29
C SER A 157 2.44 -8.47 -6.43
N THR A 158 1.16 -8.29 -6.09
CA THR A 158 0.41 -9.26 -5.29
C THR A 158 -0.93 -9.59 -5.91
N VAL A 159 -1.37 -10.82 -5.67
CA VAL A 159 -2.70 -11.31 -6.02
C VAL A 159 -3.29 -11.99 -4.79
N THR A 160 -4.50 -11.61 -4.41
CA THR A 160 -5.24 -12.21 -3.30
C THR A 160 -6.50 -12.89 -3.81
N LEU A 161 -6.67 -14.15 -3.44
CA LEU A 161 -7.83 -14.98 -3.72
C LEU A 161 -8.55 -15.34 -2.42
N ARG A 162 -9.87 -15.39 -2.47
CA ARG A 162 -10.72 -15.87 -1.38
C ARG A 162 -11.77 -16.81 -1.93
N TYR A 163 -12.21 -17.79 -1.14
CA TYR A 163 -13.36 -18.61 -1.50
C TYR A 163 -14.52 -17.74 -2.02
N PRO A 164 -15.16 -18.09 -3.15
CA PRO A 164 -15.07 -19.36 -3.91
C PRO A 164 -14.12 -19.33 -5.13
N ALA A 165 -13.02 -18.58 -5.06
CA ALA A 165 -12.17 -18.35 -6.22
C ALA A 165 -11.51 -19.61 -6.80
N LYS A 166 -11.48 -19.68 -8.14
CA LYS A 166 -10.68 -20.63 -8.93
C LYS A 166 -9.84 -19.88 -9.95
N LEU A 167 -8.52 -19.95 -9.81
CA LEU A 167 -7.55 -19.23 -10.63
C LEU A 167 -6.63 -20.23 -11.36
N ILE A 168 -6.35 -19.94 -12.64
CA ILE A 168 -5.38 -20.66 -13.46
C ILE A 168 -4.27 -19.70 -13.84
N PHE A 169 -3.02 -20.10 -13.65
CA PHE A 169 -1.86 -19.37 -14.15
C PHE A 169 -1.52 -19.86 -15.55
N THR A 170 -2.06 -19.22 -16.60
CA THR A 170 -1.81 -19.67 -17.98
C THR A 170 -0.38 -19.37 -18.43
N LYS A 171 0.22 -18.29 -17.91
CA LYS A 171 1.60 -17.91 -18.22
C LYS A 171 2.24 -17.17 -17.05
N ILE A 172 3.47 -17.55 -16.70
CA ILE A 172 4.40 -16.79 -15.87
C ILE A 172 5.75 -16.84 -16.58
N GLU A 173 6.15 -15.72 -17.18
CA GLU A 173 7.39 -15.61 -17.95
C GLU A 173 8.24 -14.44 -17.44
N GLU A 174 9.47 -14.78 -17.08
CA GLU A 174 10.48 -13.82 -16.64
C GLU A 174 11.54 -13.67 -17.71
N ASP A 175 11.66 -12.48 -18.28
CA ASP A 175 12.77 -12.13 -19.15
C ASP A 175 13.84 -11.41 -18.35
N LYS A 176 14.95 -12.10 -18.09
CA LYS A 176 16.11 -11.59 -17.35
C LYS A 176 16.88 -10.52 -18.12
N VAL A 177 16.77 -10.47 -19.44
CA VAL A 177 17.48 -9.50 -20.30
C VAL A 177 16.71 -8.20 -20.35
N SER A 178 15.41 -8.25 -20.65
CA SER A 178 14.56 -7.06 -20.67
C SER A 178 14.07 -6.63 -19.28
N HIS A 179 14.35 -7.42 -18.24
CA HIS A 179 13.75 -7.28 -16.91
C HIS A 179 12.23 -7.10 -17.03
N SER A 180 11.56 -8.01 -17.74
CA SER A 180 10.10 -8.00 -17.84
C SER A 180 9.50 -9.22 -17.17
N LEU A 181 8.36 -9.01 -16.51
CA LEU A 181 7.56 -10.06 -15.91
C LEU A 181 6.19 -10.05 -16.60
N ASN A 182 5.94 -11.08 -17.41
CA ASN A 182 4.68 -11.26 -18.11
C ASN A 182 3.87 -12.36 -17.42
N VAL A 183 2.72 -11.99 -16.86
CA VAL A 183 1.84 -12.92 -16.14
C VAL A 183 0.47 -12.90 -16.78
N SER A 184 -0.02 -14.08 -17.16
CA SER A 184 -1.39 -14.28 -17.64
C SER A 184 -2.12 -15.24 -16.72
N MET A 185 -3.30 -14.82 -16.27
CA MET A 185 -4.15 -15.56 -15.36
C MET A 185 -5.56 -15.67 -15.92
N GLU A 186 -6.26 -16.74 -15.57
CA GLU A 186 -7.67 -16.90 -15.87
C GLU A 186 -8.47 -17.20 -14.60
N LEU A 187 -9.39 -16.30 -14.26
CA LEU A 187 -10.30 -16.48 -13.14
C LEU A 187 -11.58 -17.16 -13.63
N LYS A 188 -11.76 -18.42 -13.24
CA LYS A 188 -12.93 -19.23 -13.61
C LYS A 188 -14.13 -18.98 -12.71
N ASN A 189 -13.90 -18.64 -11.45
CA ASN A 189 -14.97 -18.38 -10.48
C ASN A 189 -14.52 -17.40 -9.39
N GLY A 190 -15.48 -16.75 -8.73
CA GLY A 190 -15.27 -15.92 -7.56
C GLY A 190 -14.62 -14.58 -7.88
N GLY A 191 -13.79 -14.10 -6.96
CA GLY A 191 -13.15 -12.79 -7.06
C GLY A 191 -11.65 -12.85 -6.77
N ILE A 192 -10.94 -11.89 -7.34
CA ILE A 192 -9.51 -11.67 -7.21
C ILE A 192 -9.26 -10.19 -6.91
N SER A 193 -8.35 -9.92 -5.98
CA SER A 193 -7.79 -8.58 -5.77
C SER A 193 -6.33 -8.60 -6.21
N PHE A 194 -5.85 -7.53 -6.81
CA PHE A 194 -4.50 -7.48 -7.35
C PHE A 194 -3.89 -6.09 -7.20
N THR A 195 -2.57 -6.07 -7.03
CA THR A 195 -1.75 -4.86 -7.00
C THR A 195 -0.52 -5.10 -7.85
N ALA A 196 -0.26 -4.20 -8.80
CA ALA A 196 0.95 -4.20 -9.59
C ALA A 196 1.97 -3.22 -8.99
N SER A 197 3.08 -3.77 -8.53
CA SER A 197 4.18 -3.04 -7.89
C SER A 197 5.43 -3.11 -8.75
N LYS A 198 6.45 -2.35 -8.35
CA LYS A 198 7.80 -2.46 -8.92
C LYS A 198 8.82 -2.32 -7.81
N ILE A 199 8.86 -3.34 -6.98
CA ILE A 199 9.86 -3.49 -5.93
C ILE A 199 11.21 -3.76 -6.59
N THR A 200 11.29 -4.71 -7.51
CA THR A 200 12.53 -4.95 -8.28
C THR A 200 12.58 -4.11 -9.56
N ASP A 201 13.65 -4.28 -10.35
CA ASP A 201 13.81 -3.64 -11.66
C ASP A 201 12.85 -4.17 -12.73
N TYR A 202 12.21 -5.31 -12.47
CA TYR A 202 11.25 -5.95 -13.36
C TYR A 202 10.05 -5.07 -13.70
N GLN A 203 9.64 -5.10 -14.96
CA GLN A 203 8.46 -4.40 -15.47
C GLN A 203 7.24 -5.32 -15.44
N PRO A 204 6.26 -5.10 -14.54
CA PRO A 204 5.01 -5.85 -14.53
C PRO A 204 4.19 -5.67 -15.80
N LYS A 205 3.79 -6.79 -16.41
CA LYS A 205 2.71 -6.83 -17.40
C LYS A 205 1.76 -7.98 -17.05
N PHE A 206 0.59 -7.64 -16.56
CA PHE A 206 -0.42 -8.60 -16.14
C PHE A 206 -1.60 -8.61 -17.09
N GLU A 207 -2.03 -9.82 -17.43
CA GLU A 207 -3.28 -10.12 -18.13
C GLU A 207 -4.14 -11.01 -17.23
N LEU A 208 -5.38 -10.61 -17.01
CA LEU A 208 -6.37 -11.37 -16.25
C LEU A 208 -7.62 -11.59 -17.08
N VAL A 209 -7.86 -12.82 -17.50
CA VAL A 209 -9.06 -13.23 -18.23
C VAL A 209 -10.16 -13.60 -17.23
N ILE A 210 -11.36 -13.04 -17.41
CA ILE A 210 -12.52 -13.25 -16.53
C ILE A 210 -13.80 -13.29 -17.38
N GLY A 211 -14.40 -14.47 -17.49
CA GLY A 211 -15.51 -14.67 -18.40
C GLY A 211 -15.10 -14.33 -19.84
N LYS A 212 -15.77 -13.34 -20.44
CA LYS A 212 -15.48 -12.85 -21.80
C LYS A 212 -14.64 -11.57 -21.83
N ALA A 213 -14.19 -11.09 -20.66
CA ALA A 213 -13.37 -9.90 -20.54
C ALA A 213 -11.91 -10.27 -20.24
N LYS A 214 -11.01 -9.39 -20.64
CA LYS A 214 -9.57 -9.45 -20.40
C LYS A 214 -9.15 -8.14 -19.77
N VAL A 215 -8.56 -8.18 -18.59
CA VAL A 215 -8.06 -7.01 -17.87
C VAL A 215 -6.55 -6.95 -18.02
N LEU A 216 -6.04 -5.89 -18.62
CA LEU A 216 -4.63 -5.59 -18.74
C LEU A 216 -4.25 -4.53 -17.72
N TYR A 217 -3.19 -4.80 -16.96
CA TYR A 217 -2.69 -3.86 -15.96
C TYR A 217 -1.18 -3.99 -15.76
N SER A 218 -0.59 -2.90 -15.28
CA SER A 218 0.85 -2.74 -15.10
C SER A 218 1.13 -1.89 -13.85
N LEU A 219 2.38 -1.46 -13.68
CA LEU A 219 2.85 -0.69 -12.53
C LEU A 219 1.86 0.35 -11.98
N ASN A 220 1.70 0.37 -10.65
CA ASN A 220 0.85 1.26 -9.86
C ASN A 220 -0.66 1.05 -10.06
N ALA A 221 -1.06 -0.04 -10.72
CA ALA A 221 -2.46 -0.42 -10.79
C ALA A 221 -2.85 -1.26 -9.57
N MET A 222 -3.96 -0.89 -8.94
CA MET A 222 -4.61 -1.72 -7.92
C MET A 222 -6.06 -1.91 -8.32
N GLY A 223 -6.55 -3.13 -8.22
CA GLY A 223 -7.90 -3.44 -8.64
C GLY A 223 -8.48 -4.68 -7.97
N ARG A 224 -9.77 -4.85 -8.23
CA ARG A 224 -10.52 -6.05 -7.88
C ARG A 224 -11.31 -6.46 -9.10
N ALA A 225 -11.37 -7.74 -9.37
CA ALA A 225 -12.23 -8.26 -10.40
C ALA A 225 -12.91 -9.55 -9.96
N GLY A 226 -14.00 -9.91 -10.61
CA GLY A 226 -14.74 -11.10 -10.24
C GLY A 226 -15.84 -11.43 -11.21
N VAL A 227 -16.27 -12.68 -11.14
CA VAL A 227 -17.44 -13.19 -11.83
C VAL A 227 -18.44 -13.66 -10.79
N ASP A 228 -19.68 -13.20 -10.94
CA ASP A 228 -20.83 -13.78 -10.24
C ASP A 228 -21.53 -14.72 -11.21
N SER A 229 -21.38 -16.03 -10.97
CA SER A 229 -21.99 -17.08 -11.80
C SER A 229 -23.51 -17.13 -11.69
N ASN A 230 -24.08 -16.64 -10.60
CA ASN A 230 -25.53 -16.65 -10.39
C ASN A 230 -26.18 -15.46 -11.08
N LEU A 231 -25.56 -14.29 -10.97
CA LEU A 231 -26.01 -13.05 -11.63
C LEU A 231 -25.54 -12.96 -13.09
N LEU A 232 -24.64 -13.86 -13.52
CA LEU A 232 -24.01 -13.85 -14.84
C LEU A 232 -23.37 -12.49 -15.15
N THR A 233 -22.65 -11.93 -14.18
CA THR A 233 -21.99 -10.62 -14.31
C THR A 233 -20.50 -10.71 -14.05
N THR A 234 -19.71 -10.03 -14.87
CA THR A 234 -18.30 -9.74 -14.59
C THR A 234 -18.19 -8.32 -14.03
N THR A 235 -17.43 -8.14 -12.95
CA THR A 235 -17.11 -6.82 -12.40
C THR A 235 -15.60 -6.61 -12.42
N VAL A 236 -15.16 -5.43 -12.87
CA VAL A 236 -13.76 -5.00 -12.85
C VAL A 236 -13.68 -3.61 -12.25
N ALA A 237 -13.06 -3.49 -11.08
CA ALA A 237 -12.86 -2.25 -10.35
C ALA A 237 -11.39 -1.82 -10.41
N CYS A 238 -11.15 -0.60 -10.88
CA CYS A 238 -9.87 0.10 -10.73
C CYS A 238 -9.93 0.93 -9.45
N LEU A 239 -9.14 0.54 -8.45
CA LEU A 239 -9.06 1.23 -7.16
C LEU A 239 -7.97 2.31 -7.21
N GLU A 240 -6.84 2.00 -7.84
CA GLU A 240 -5.76 2.95 -8.15
C GLU A 240 -5.15 2.67 -9.53
N GLY A 241 -4.47 3.68 -10.07
CA GLY A 241 -3.81 3.58 -11.36
C GLY A 241 -4.80 3.54 -12.52
N ASN A 242 -4.52 2.71 -13.52
CA ASN A 242 -5.39 2.53 -14.68
C ASN A 242 -5.45 1.05 -15.05
N LEU A 243 -6.63 0.61 -15.50
CA LEU A 243 -6.83 -0.72 -16.09
C LEU A 243 -7.33 -0.55 -17.52
N LEU A 244 -6.89 -1.41 -18.43
CA LEU A 244 -7.52 -1.56 -19.74
C LEU A 244 -8.32 -2.86 -19.73
N VAL A 245 -9.64 -2.76 -19.90
CA VAL A 245 -10.54 -3.90 -20.02
C VAL A 245 -10.88 -4.08 -21.49
N GLN A 246 -10.50 -5.22 -22.05
CA GLN A 246 -10.81 -5.64 -23.40
C GLN A 246 -11.88 -6.73 -23.35
N GLY A 247 -12.68 -6.83 -24.40
CA GLY A 247 -13.84 -7.71 -24.42
C GLY A 247 -15.05 -7.09 -23.70
N GLY A 248 -16.23 -7.27 -24.28
CA GLY A 248 -17.36 -6.37 -24.08
C GLY A 248 -17.94 -5.94 -25.43
N GLU A 249 -18.56 -4.76 -25.47
CA GLU A 249 -18.89 -4.07 -26.72
C GLU A 249 -17.67 -3.40 -27.33
N ARG A 250 -16.73 -2.92 -26.48
CA ARG A 250 -15.50 -2.23 -26.89
C ARG A 250 -14.46 -2.21 -25.77
N ASP A 251 -13.22 -1.88 -26.12
CA ASP A 251 -12.15 -1.66 -25.13
C ASP A 251 -12.48 -0.46 -24.22
N ARG A 252 -12.25 -0.64 -22.92
CA ARG A 252 -12.53 0.35 -21.87
C ARG A 252 -11.31 0.62 -21.01
N LYS A 253 -10.91 1.89 -20.94
CA LYS A 253 -9.95 2.35 -19.94
C LYS A 253 -10.70 2.73 -18.66
N LEU A 254 -10.33 2.11 -17.55
CA LEU A 254 -10.82 2.45 -16.21
C LEU A 254 -9.73 3.23 -15.47
N GLY A 255 -10.11 4.40 -14.96
CA GLY A 255 -9.29 5.18 -14.04
C GLY A 255 -9.61 4.88 -12.58
N PRO A 256 -8.93 5.55 -11.63
CA PRO A 256 -9.12 5.32 -10.21
C PRO A 256 -10.58 5.50 -9.78
N GLN A 257 -11.03 4.67 -8.84
CA GLN A 257 -12.39 4.67 -8.29
C GLN A 257 -13.48 4.42 -9.34
N GLN A 258 -13.17 3.71 -10.42
CA GLN A 258 -14.16 3.30 -11.40
C GLN A 258 -14.36 1.79 -11.36
N VAL A 259 -15.61 1.36 -11.52
CA VAL A 259 -15.95 -0.04 -11.71
C VAL A 259 -16.78 -0.21 -12.97
N LEU A 260 -16.42 -1.22 -13.76
CA LEU A 260 -17.16 -1.69 -14.92
C LEU A 260 -17.88 -2.98 -14.57
N ARG A 261 -19.19 -3.01 -14.80
CA ARG A 261 -20.03 -4.21 -14.73
C ARG A 261 -20.43 -4.61 -16.15
N ILE A 262 -20.23 -5.88 -16.48
CA ILE A 262 -20.49 -6.46 -17.80
C ILE A 262 -21.45 -7.63 -17.63
N SER A 263 -22.56 -7.63 -18.36
CA SER A 263 -23.44 -8.81 -18.46
C SER A 263 -22.77 -9.89 -19.30
N GLN A 264 -22.68 -11.12 -18.80
CA GLN A 264 -22.05 -12.22 -19.57
C GLN A 264 -22.91 -12.74 -20.73
N HIS A 265 -24.22 -12.47 -20.70
CA HIS A 265 -25.15 -12.85 -21.75
C HIS A 265 -25.21 -11.80 -22.86
N THR A 266 -25.62 -10.57 -22.51
CA THR A 266 -25.86 -9.49 -23.48
C THR A 266 -24.60 -8.70 -23.84
N MET A 267 -23.50 -8.87 -23.08
CA MET A 267 -22.30 -8.02 -23.13
C MET A 267 -22.54 -6.55 -22.79
N ALA A 268 -23.76 -6.19 -22.35
CA ALA A 268 -24.07 -4.83 -21.94
C ALA A 268 -23.15 -4.37 -20.80
N GLU A 269 -22.63 -3.15 -20.96
CA GLU A 269 -21.65 -2.55 -20.05
C GLU A 269 -22.26 -1.40 -19.26
N LYS A 270 -21.95 -1.32 -17.98
CA LYS A 270 -22.28 -0.15 -17.15
C LYS A 270 -21.12 0.21 -16.23
N THR A 271 -20.78 1.50 -16.18
CA THR A 271 -19.72 2.03 -15.34
C THR A 271 -20.31 2.79 -14.16
N TYR A 272 -19.70 2.63 -12.98
CA TYR A 272 -20.05 3.36 -11.77
C TYR A 272 -18.80 3.97 -11.14
N MET A 273 -19.01 5.07 -10.41
CA MET A 273 -18.00 5.61 -9.50
C MET A 273 -18.07 4.87 -8.17
N LEU A 274 -16.92 4.44 -7.68
CA LEU A 274 -16.76 3.81 -6.38
C LEU A 274 -16.64 4.89 -5.29
N PRO A 275 -17.24 4.68 -4.11
CA PRO A 275 -17.05 5.59 -3.00
C PRO A 275 -15.57 5.62 -2.56
N PRO A 276 -15.09 6.74 -1.99
CA PRO A 276 -13.76 6.79 -1.41
C PRO A 276 -13.65 5.86 -0.19
N MET A 277 -12.42 5.51 0.16
CA MET A 277 -12.11 4.67 1.31
C MET A 277 -12.55 5.35 2.62
N PRO A 278 -13.36 4.70 3.47
CA PRO A 278 -13.68 5.21 4.80
C PRO A 278 -12.46 5.19 5.72
N LEU A 279 -12.41 6.12 6.69
CA LEU A 279 -11.42 6.10 7.75
C LEU A 279 -11.91 5.18 8.88
N ALA A 280 -11.15 4.13 9.17
CA ALA A 280 -11.39 3.28 10.33
C ALA A 280 -10.94 4.02 11.60
N GLU A 281 -11.85 4.26 12.56
CA GLU A 281 -11.61 5.10 13.74
C GLU A 281 -11.39 4.25 15.01
N GLU A 282 -12.35 3.39 15.35
CA GLU A 282 -12.33 2.58 16.58
C GLU A 282 -12.55 1.09 16.30
N PRO A 283 -11.91 0.17 17.03
CA PRO A 283 -10.77 0.44 17.92
C PRO A 283 -9.56 0.95 17.10
N PRO A 284 -8.67 1.76 17.69
CA PRO A 284 -7.46 2.22 17.01
C PRO A 284 -6.55 1.03 16.69
N ASN A 285 -5.67 1.20 15.70
CA ASN A 285 -4.77 0.12 15.28
C ASN A 285 -3.90 -0.35 16.45
N PHE A 286 -3.66 -1.65 16.56
CA PHE A 286 -2.91 -2.35 17.62
C PHE A 286 -3.47 -2.22 19.05
N LYS A 287 -4.76 -1.87 19.23
CA LYS A 287 -5.38 -1.74 20.56
C LYS A 287 -5.30 -3.06 21.33
N THR A 288 -5.02 -3.00 22.63
CA THR A 288 -5.11 -4.16 23.53
C THR A 288 -6.37 -4.05 24.37
N ILE A 289 -7.18 -5.11 24.37
CA ILE A 289 -8.42 -5.19 25.13
C ILE A 289 -8.26 -6.29 26.17
N GLU A 290 -8.27 -5.90 27.44
CA GLU A 290 -8.32 -6.84 28.56
C GLU A 290 -9.77 -7.25 28.83
N THR A 291 -10.01 -8.55 28.99
CA THR A 291 -11.37 -9.05 29.24
C THR A 291 -11.38 -10.22 30.22
N SER A 292 -12.43 -10.27 31.05
CA SER A 292 -12.81 -11.45 31.84
C SER A 292 -13.60 -12.48 31.01
N GLY A 293 -13.77 -12.26 29.70
CA GLY A 293 -14.59 -13.08 28.81
C GLY A 293 -16.03 -12.59 28.64
N LYS A 294 -16.36 -11.39 29.15
CA LYS A 294 -17.65 -10.72 28.95
C LYS A 294 -17.43 -9.27 28.51
N GLY A 295 -18.31 -8.77 27.65
CA GLY A 295 -18.30 -7.38 27.17
C GLY A 295 -18.46 -7.25 25.68
N ASN A 296 -18.50 -6.00 25.22
CA ASN A 296 -18.65 -5.66 23.81
C ASN A 296 -17.51 -4.75 23.36
N ILE A 297 -17.11 -4.90 22.10
CA ILE A 297 -16.20 -4.00 21.40
C ILE A 297 -16.99 -3.17 20.39
N ARG A 298 -16.71 -1.86 20.36
CA ARG A 298 -17.31 -0.95 19.40
C ARG A 298 -16.34 -0.72 18.24
N PHE A 299 -16.81 -1.01 17.04
CA PHE A 299 -16.19 -0.61 15.79
C PHE A 299 -16.81 0.69 15.30
N ARG A 300 -16.00 1.62 14.79
CA ARG A 300 -16.46 2.92 14.26
C ARG A 300 -15.61 3.35 13.07
N TRP A 301 -16.24 4.00 12.11
CA TRP A 301 -15.58 4.56 10.93
C TRP A 301 -16.24 5.85 10.46
N SER A 302 -15.53 6.61 9.63
CA SER A 302 -16.02 7.88 9.11
C SER A 302 -17.17 7.70 8.11
N LYS A 303 -18.10 8.68 8.13
CA LYS A 303 -19.17 8.75 7.13
C LYS A 303 -18.57 9.10 5.76
N VAL A 304 -18.99 8.39 4.73
CA VAL A 304 -18.59 8.60 3.33
C VAL A 304 -19.76 9.23 2.59
N TYR A 305 -19.49 10.34 1.90
CA TYR A 305 -20.51 11.03 1.12
C TYR A 305 -21.05 10.13 0.00
N ASN A 306 -22.38 10.10 -0.18
CA ASN A 306 -23.09 9.22 -1.13
C ASN A 306 -22.86 7.71 -0.94
N ALA A 307 -22.38 7.27 0.22
CA ALA A 307 -22.38 5.85 0.56
C ALA A 307 -23.82 5.41 0.89
N ALA A 308 -24.31 4.39 0.18
CA ALA A 308 -25.60 3.75 0.45
C ALA A 308 -25.50 2.72 1.60
N GLY A 309 -24.28 2.30 1.93
CA GLY A 309 -24.00 1.42 3.05
C GLY A 309 -22.52 1.06 3.13
N TYR A 310 -22.20 0.10 3.99
CA TYR A 310 -20.84 -0.33 4.27
C TYR A 310 -20.72 -1.86 4.28
N THR A 311 -19.56 -2.33 3.83
CA THR A 311 -19.09 -3.69 4.05
C THR A 311 -18.09 -3.69 5.19
N PHE A 312 -18.46 -4.29 6.33
CA PHE A 312 -17.56 -4.52 7.47
C PHE A 312 -17.09 -5.97 7.45
N GLU A 313 -15.79 -6.19 7.67
CA GLU A 313 -15.18 -7.51 7.84
C GLU A 313 -14.32 -7.54 9.12
N LEU A 314 -14.52 -8.56 9.96
CA LEU A 314 -13.68 -8.91 11.10
C LEU A 314 -13.14 -10.33 10.91
N ALA A 315 -11.84 -10.53 11.07
CA ALA A 315 -11.17 -11.82 10.91
C ALA A 315 -10.04 -11.99 11.93
N ASN A 316 -9.46 -13.20 12.00
CA ASN A 316 -8.26 -13.52 12.77
C ASN A 316 -7.00 -13.66 11.88
N ASN A 317 -7.10 -13.23 10.61
CA ASN A 317 -6.01 -13.27 9.64
C ASN A 317 -6.14 -12.08 8.67
N THR A 318 -5.00 -11.65 8.12
CA THR A 318 -4.85 -10.51 7.21
C THR A 318 -5.43 -10.74 5.82
N VAL A 319 -5.66 -12.00 5.41
CA VAL A 319 -6.29 -12.35 4.12
C VAL A 319 -7.82 -12.23 4.17
N PHE A 320 -8.42 -12.21 5.37
CA PHE A 320 -9.87 -12.25 5.57
C PHE A 320 -10.54 -13.46 4.88
N ALA A 321 -9.89 -14.63 4.94
CA ALA A 321 -10.33 -15.87 4.31
C ALA A 321 -11.60 -16.47 4.95
N ASN A 322 -11.67 -16.43 6.27
CA ASN A 322 -12.84 -16.77 7.07
C ASN A 322 -13.13 -15.60 8.01
N CYS A 323 -14.10 -14.76 7.65
CA CYS A 323 -14.51 -13.64 8.49
C CYS A 323 -15.32 -14.18 9.66
N LEU A 324 -14.93 -13.80 10.88
CA LEU A 324 -15.69 -14.06 12.10
C LEU A 324 -17.02 -13.30 12.06
N GLU A 325 -16.99 -12.08 11.51
CA GLU A 325 -18.18 -11.29 11.24
C GLU A 325 -18.04 -10.62 9.87
N ARG A 326 -19.12 -10.65 9.10
CA ARG A 326 -19.25 -9.89 7.86
C ARG A 326 -20.63 -9.25 7.78
N ARG A 327 -20.67 -7.92 7.70
CA ARG A 327 -21.90 -7.16 7.43
C ARG A 327 -21.77 -6.51 6.06
N ASN A 328 -22.69 -6.82 5.15
CA ASN A 328 -22.72 -6.21 3.82
C ASN A 328 -23.96 -5.32 3.71
N GLY A 329 -23.82 -4.10 3.18
CA GLY A 329 -24.93 -3.14 3.09
C GLY A 329 -25.34 -2.53 4.44
N TYR A 330 -24.45 -2.48 5.42
CA TYR A 330 -24.74 -1.90 6.73
C TYR A 330 -24.85 -0.37 6.64
N SER A 331 -25.93 0.24 7.12
CA SER A 331 -26.18 1.69 6.96
C SER A 331 -25.53 2.56 8.03
N GLY A 332 -25.22 1.99 9.20
CA GLY A 332 -24.58 2.71 10.29
C GLY A 332 -23.09 2.95 10.07
N THR A 333 -22.51 3.84 10.88
CA THR A 333 -21.06 4.12 10.93
C THR A 333 -20.39 3.61 12.20
N SER A 334 -21.14 2.85 13.01
CA SER A 334 -20.62 2.16 14.19
C SER A 334 -21.34 0.83 14.38
N LEU A 335 -20.61 -0.21 14.75
CA LEU A 335 -21.09 -1.55 15.01
C LEU A 335 -20.56 -2.01 16.36
N THR A 336 -21.40 -2.61 17.20
CA THR A 336 -20.98 -3.17 18.48
C THR A 336 -21.15 -4.67 18.45
N LEU A 337 -20.07 -5.41 18.74
CA LEU A 337 -20.04 -6.88 18.73
C LEU A 337 -19.55 -7.40 20.09
N PRO A 338 -19.90 -8.64 20.47
CA PRO A 338 -19.28 -9.29 21.62
C PRO A 338 -17.76 -9.36 21.44
N ILE A 339 -17.02 -9.23 22.55
CA ILE A 339 -15.56 -9.43 22.54
C ILE A 339 -15.28 -10.90 22.17
N PRO A 340 -14.42 -11.17 21.16
CA PRO A 340 -14.08 -12.54 20.80
C PRO A 340 -13.14 -13.17 21.84
N GLU A 341 -12.76 -14.44 21.64
CA GLU A 341 -11.78 -15.11 22.50
C GLU A 341 -10.42 -14.40 22.53
N LYS A 342 -9.51 -14.86 23.40
CA LYS A 342 -8.15 -14.32 23.45
C LYS A 342 -7.45 -14.58 22.12
N GLY A 343 -6.85 -13.55 21.53
CA GLY A 343 -6.22 -13.66 20.22
C GLY A 343 -5.94 -12.31 19.57
N THR A 344 -5.37 -12.36 18.38
CA THR A 344 -5.17 -11.19 17.51
C THR A 344 -6.22 -11.18 16.42
N TYR A 345 -6.81 -10.01 16.18
CA TYR A 345 -7.91 -9.81 15.26
C TYR A 345 -7.64 -8.63 14.33
N PHE A 346 -8.20 -8.72 13.14
CA PHE A 346 -8.06 -7.75 12.07
C PHE A 346 -9.43 -7.35 11.58
N TRP A 347 -9.64 -6.05 11.38
CA TRP A 347 -10.89 -5.55 10.83
C TRP A 347 -10.64 -4.48 9.77
N ARG A 348 -11.61 -4.35 8.87
CA ARG A 348 -11.62 -3.34 7.82
C ARG A 348 -13.05 -3.03 7.39
N VAL A 349 -13.22 -1.87 6.77
CA VAL A 349 -14.52 -1.41 6.28
C VAL A 349 -14.41 -0.76 4.91
N ALA A 350 -15.37 -1.00 4.03
CA ALA A 350 -15.48 -0.35 2.72
C ALA A 350 -16.86 0.29 2.56
N ALA A 351 -16.93 1.42 1.87
CA ALA A 351 -18.20 2.02 1.51
C ALA A 351 -18.78 1.40 0.22
N LEU A 352 -20.11 1.38 0.12
CA LEU A 352 -20.90 0.92 -1.01
C LEU A 352 -21.63 2.11 -1.63
N ASN A 353 -21.65 2.22 -2.96
CA ASN A 353 -22.50 3.21 -3.64
C ASN A 353 -23.95 2.70 -3.76
N GLU A 354 -24.83 3.53 -4.32
CA GLU A 354 -26.25 3.20 -4.54
C GLU A 354 -26.47 1.97 -5.44
N ALA A 355 -25.51 1.64 -6.32
CA ALA A 355 -25.54 0.45 -7.15
C ALA A 355 -24.98 -0.81 -6.45
N ASN A 356 -24.73 -0.72 -5.15
CA ASN A 356 -24.11 -1.73 -4.29
C ASN A 356 -22.68 -2.11 -4.73
N GLU A 357 -21.99 -1.20 -5.42
CA GLU A 357 -20.58 -1.38 -5.79
C GLU A 357 -19.67 -0.94 -4.64
N GLN A 358 -18.71 -1.80 -4.31
CA GLN A 358 -17.80 -1.60 -3.19
C GLN A 358 -16.54 -0.85 -3.58
N GLY A 359 -16.26 0.24 -2.87
CA GLY A 359 -14.98 0.93 -2.93
C GLY A 359 -13.83 0.15 -2.29
N ARG A 360 -12.70 0.84 -2.13
CA ARG A 360 -11.53 0.29 -1.43
C ARG A 360 -11.88 0.10 0.06
N PHE A 361 -11.42 -1.00 0.63
CA PHE A 361 -11.40 -1.15 2.09
C PHE A 361 -10.45 -0.13 2.72
N SER A 362 -10.78 0.30 3.94
CA SER A 362 -9.86 0.98 4.84
C SER A 362 -8.55 0.19 4.98
N ASP A 363 -7.53 0.86 5.51
CA ASP A 363 -6.38 0.15 6.05
C ASP A 363 -6.85 -0.89 7.07
N ILE A 364 -6.14 -2.01 7.12
CA ILE A 364 -6.42 -3.08 8.08
C ILE A 364 -6.05 -2.56 9.47
N ARG A 365 -7.01 -2.58 10.38
CA ARG A 365 -6.79 -2.30 11.80
C ARG A 365 -6.65 -3.63 12.54
N GLU A 366 -5.59 -3.76 13.32
CA GLU A 366 -5.32 -4.88 14.23
C GLU A 366 -5.77 -4.52 15.64
N PHE A 367 -6.24 -5.49 16.41
CA PHE A 367 -6.36 -5.37 17.87
C PHE A 367 -6.13 -6.74 18.52
N LYS A 368 -5.78 -6.75 19.80
CA LYS A 368 -5.51 -7.96 20.57
C LYS A 368 -6.44 -8.07 21.76
N VAL A 369 -6.99 -9.25 21.99
CA VAL A 369 -7.78 -9.58 23.18
C VAL A 369 -6.92 -10.43 24.11
N VAL A 370 -6.78 -9.98 25.35
CA VAL A 370 -6.01 -10.68 26.41
C VAL A 370 -6.87 -10.90 27.65
N GLY A 371 -6.52 -11.91 28.44
CA GLY A 371 -7.17 -12.10 29.75
C GLY A 371 -6.69 -11.05 30.75
N ILE A 372 -7.57 -10.67 31.69
CA ILE A 372 -7.19 -9.81 32.81
C ILE A 372 -6.02 -10.44 33.58
N ARG A 373 -4.96 -9.67 33.85
CA ARG A 373 -3.89 -10.08 34.76
C ARG A 373 -4.38 -9.86 36.19
N GLN A 374 -4.42 -10.91 37.02
CA GLN A 374 -4.80 -10.81 38.44
C GLN A 374 -3.69 -10.19 39.32
N HIS A 375 -3.04 -9.12 38.88
CA HIS A 375 -2.21 -8.30 39.78
C HIS A 375 -2.68 -6.86 39.72
N GLU A 376 -3.50 -6.53 40.70
CA GLU A 376 -3.95 -5.20 41.04
C GLU A 376 -2.76 -4.27 41.35
N LEU A 377 -2.91 -3.01 40.92
CA LEU A 377 -2.19 -1.82 41.39
C LEU A 377 -0.78 -1.62 40.82
N LEU A 378 -0.74 -1.09 39.59
CA LEU A 378 0.11 -0.01 39.07
C LEU A 378 0.07 -0.08 37.52
N VAL A 379 -1.13 -0.15 36.94
CA VAL A 379 -1.27 0.03 35.49
C VAL A 379 -0.95 1.50 35.24
N ASP A 380 0.16 1.76 34.55
CA ASP A 380 0.50 3.10 34.09
C ASP A 380 -0.71 3.64 33.32
N GLN A 381 -1.15 4.85 33.65
CA GLN A 381 -2.25 5.55 32.97
C GLN A 381 -1.75 6.79 32.22
N THR A 382 -0.44 7.03 32.24
CA THR A 382 0.17 8.21 31.64
C THR A 382 0.37 7.94 30.15
N PRO A 383 -0.27 8.71 29.25
CA PRO A 383 0.02 8.59 27.82
C PRO A 383 1.49 8.89 27.52
N PRO A 384 2.12 8.15 26.61
CA PRO A 384 3.51 8.41 26.25
C PRO A 384 3.63 9.80 25.63
N SER A 385 4.66 10.56 25.99
CA SER A 385 4.92 11.83 25.32
C SER A 385 5.01 11.63 23.80
N LEU A 386 4.47 12.57 23.00
CA LEU A 386 4.58 12.54 21.53
C LEU A 386 4.79 13.96 21.02
N THR A 387 5.88 14.16 20.29
CA THR A 387 6.22 15.44 19.65
C THR A 387 6.58 15.18 18.20
N LEU A 388 6.11 16.06 17.30
CA LEU A 388 6.38 15.96 15.87
C LEU A 388 7.22 17.14 15.40
N GLU A 389 8.21 16.84 14.56
CA GLU A 389 8.86 17.85 13.73
C GLU A 389 7.92 18.30 12.59
N PRO A 390 8.17 19.46 11.96
CA PRO A 390 7.41 19.87 10.79
C PRO A 390 7.44 18.81 9.68
N ILE A 391 6.26 18.31 9.29
CA ILE A 391 6.12 17.28 8.26
C ILE A 391 6.67 17.80 6.93
N ARG A 392 7.59 17.04 6.32
CA ARG A 392 8.24 17.42 5.06
C ARG A 392 7.59 16.67 3.90
N ILE A 393 7.25 17.38 2.83
CA ILE A 393 6.59 16.83 1.64
C ILE A 393 7.53 16.88 0.43
N PHE A 394 7.64 15.76 -0.28
CA PHE A 394 8.35 15.64 -1.56
C PHE A 394 7.44 14.95 -2.57
N GLY A 395 6.81 15.70 -3.47
CA GLY A 395 5.82 15.16 -4.41
C GLY A 395 4.61 14.55 -3.68
N THR A 396 4.39 13.24 -3.84
CA THR A 396 3.36 12.47 -3.12
C THR A 396 3.88 11.84 -1.83
N THR A 397 5.13 12.08 -1.43
CA THR A 397 5.74 11.46 -0.26
C THR A 397 5.77 12.43 0.92
N ALA A 398 5.29 11.99 2.07
CA ALA A 398 5.37 12.69 3.35
C ALA A 398 6.39 12.02 4.27
N ILE A 399 7.20 12.84 4.93
CA ILE A 399 8.18 12.40 5.92
C ILE A 399 7.74 12.96 7.27
N VAL A 400 7.51 12.03 8.20
CA VAL A 400 6.99 12.31 9.53
C VAL A 400 8.05 11.88 10.53
N ARG A 401 8.57 12.85 11.29
CA ARG A 401 9.57 12.64 12.34
C ARG A 401 9.06 13.13 13.66
N GLY A 402 9.55 12.52 14.73
CA GLY A 402 9.17 12.92 16.07
C GLY A 402 9.94 12.21 17.15
N LYS A 403 9.60 12.55 18.39
CA LYS A 403 10.03 11.83 19.58
C LYS A 403 8.85 11.35 20.38
N THR A 404 9.02 10.18 20.96
CA THR A 404 8.12 9.57 21.93
C THR A 404 8.93 8.96 23.08
N GLU A 405 8.27 8.41 24.07
CA GLU A 405 8.91 7.53 25.06
C GLU A 405 9.57 6.30 24.41
N PRO A 406 10.79 5.91 24.85
CA PRO A 406 11.44 4.69 24.40
C PRO A 406 10.55 3.46 24.57
N LYS A 407 10.61 2.53 23.60
CA LYS A 407 9.80 1.30 23.56
C LYS A 407 8.28 1.52 23.38
N ALA A 408 7.82 2.77 23.27
CA ALA A 408 6.47 3.03 22.78
C ALA A 408 6.34 2.53 21.34
N ARG A 409 5.16 2.04 20.98
CA ARG A 409 4.78 1.67 19.62
C ARG A 409 4.24 2.90 18.93
N VAL A 410 4.89 3.33 17.86
CA VAL A 410 4.43 4.48 17.05
C VAL A 410 3.83 3.98 15.74
N THR A 411 2.69 4.55 15.35
CA THR A 411 2.12 4.36 14.01
C THR A 411 1.91 5.70 13.33
N VAL A 412 2.14 5.74 12.01
CA VAL A 412 1.87 6.91 11.16
C VAL A 412 0.95 6.44 10.04
N ASN A 413 -0.29 6.94 10.00
CA ASN A 413 -1.34 6.47 9.09
C ASN A 413 -1.42 4.93 9.04
N ASN A 414 -1.52 4.31 10.22
CA ASN A 414 -1.55 2.86 10.45
C ASN A 414 -0.28 2.08 10.14
N GLN A 415 0.72 2.69 9.50
CA GLN A 415 2.02 2.04 9.29
C GLN A 415 2.79 2.03 10.62
N LEU A 416 3.17 0.84 11.09
CA LEU A 416 4.03 0.70 12.27
C LEU A 416 5.41 1.29 11.97
N VAL A 417 5.89 2.14 12.88
CA VAL A 417 7.16 2.84 12.79
C VAL A 417 8.04 2.35 13.93
N GLU A 418 9.29 2.04 13.61
CA GLU A 418 10.28 1.69 14.61
C GLU A 418 10.67 2.93 15.42
N VAL A 419 10.70 2.75 16.74
CA VAL A 419 11.14 3.78 17.69
C VAL A 419 12.53 3.39 18.17
N ASN A 420 13.49 4.29 17.98
CA ASN A 420 14.87 4.11 18.43
C ASN A 420 14.94 4.08 19.97
N GLU A 421 16.07 3.62 20.51
CA GLU A 421 16.28 3.56 21.97
C GLU A 421 16.18 4.94 22.66
N ASP A 422 16.47 6.01 21.93
CA ASP A 422 16.35 7.40 22.40
C ASP A 422 14.93 7.99 22.25
N GLY A 423 13.97 7.19 21.80
CA GLY A 423 12.59 7.59 21.59
C GLY A 423 12.33 8.31 20.25
N SER A 424 13.35 8.54 19.43
CA SER A 424 13.15 9.13 18.10
C SER A 424 12.52 8.13 17.13
N PHE A 425 11.69 8.64 16.22
CA PHE A 425 11.12 7.84 15.14
C PHE A 425 11.03 8.66 13.85
N SER A 426 11.02 7.94 12.73
CA SER A 426 10.88 8.54 11.41
C SER A 426 10.12 7.61 10.48
N ALA A 427 9.18 8.17 9.72
CA ALA A 427 8.32 7.44 8.81
C ALA A 427 8.25 8.13 7.44
N ILE A 428 8.21 7.32 6.39
CA ILE A 428 7.90 7.76 5.03
C ILE A 428 6.56 7.17 4.63
N ILE A 429 5.58 8.04 4.38
CA ILE A 429 4.25 7.66 3.90
C ILE A 429 3.99 8.23 2.51
N THR A 430 3.22 7.49 1.71
CA THR A 430 2.74 7.98 0.40
C THR A 430 1.33 8.53 0.57
N LEU A 431 1.08 9.69 -0.02
CA LEU A 431 -0.19 10.38 -0.03
C LEU A 431 -0.81 10.20 -1.42
N TYR A 432 -2.03 9.67 -1.44
CA TYR A 432 -2.71 9.24 -2.67
C TYR A 432 -3.78 10.22 -3.16
N GLN A 433 -4.19 11.16 -2.32
CA GLN A 433 -5.26 12.10 -2.64
C GLN A 433 -4.66 13.45 -3.02
N SER A 434 -5.06 14.00 -4.17
CA SER A 434 -4.75 15.40 -4.47
C SER A 434 -5.57 16.30 -3.53
N GLY A 435 -4.97 17.39 -3.06
CA GLY A 435 -5.56 18.28 -2.07
C GLY A 435 -5.17 17.95 -0.63
N LYS A 436 -6.12 18.11 0.29
CA LYS A 436 -5.89 18.03 1.74
C LYS A 436 -5.86 16.57 2.20
N ASN A 437 -4.75 16.14 2.78
CA ASN A 437 -4.53 14.80 3.32
C ASN A 437 -4.36 14.85 4.84
N ARG A 438 -4.92 13.87 5.54
CA ARG A 438 -4.73 13.69 6.99
C ARG A 438 -3.54 12.77 7.25
N ILE A 439 -2.71 13.17 8.21
CA ILE A 439 -1.63 12.37 8.79
C ILE A 439 -1.94 12.21 10.28
N GLU A 440 -2.23 10.98 10.68
CA GLU A 440 -2.45 10.57 12.06
C GLU A 440 -1.18 9.89 12.58
N VAL A 441 -0.64 10.39 13.69
CA VAL A 441 0.47 9.77 14.41
C VAL A 441 -0.02 9.34 15.78
N ILE A 442 0.09 8.06 16.09
CA ILE A 442 -0.31 7.50 17.38
C ILE A 442 0.94 6.93 18.03
N SER A 443 1.25 7.38 19.24
CA SER A 443 2.22 6.72 20.12
C SER A 443 1.47 5.97 21.21
N ARG A 444 1.89 4.73 21.49
CA ARG A 444 1.28 3.89 22.52
C ARG A 444 2.32 3.18 23.38
N ASP A 445 2.18 3.25 24.69
CA ASP A 445 3.09 2.58 25.62
C ASP A 445 2.81 1.06 25.77
N ALA A 446 3.48 0.43 26.74
CA ALA A 446 3.27 -0.99 27.07
C ALA A 446 1.94 -1.26 27.80
N SER A 447 1.37 -0.24 28.44
CA SER A 447 0.10 -0.27 29.18
C SER A 447 -1.09 0.13 28.32
N ASP A 448 -0.87 0.35 27.01
CA ASP A 448 -1.86 0.72 26.01
C ASP A 448 -2.42 2.16 26.15
N ASN A 449 -1.74 3.02 26.93
CA ASN A 449 -2.02 4.46 26.94
C ASN A 449 -1.51 5.08 25.65
N GLU A 450 -2.27 6.03 25.11
CA GLU A 450 -2.00 6.57 23.78
C GLU A 450 -2.02 8.09 23.72
N THR A 451 -1.10 8.62 22.92
CA THR A 451 -1.08 10.02 22.50
C THR A 451 -1.30 10.06 21.00
N ILE A 452 -2.35 10.78 20.56
CA ILE A 452 -2.72 10.93 19.15
C ILE A 452 -2.42 12.36 18.71
N MET A 453 -1.69 12.49 17.60
CA MET A 453 -1.45 13.77 16.94
C MET A 453 -1.93 13.73 15.49
N GLU A 454 -2.83 14.63 15.15
CA GLU A 454 -3.30 14.81 13.78
C GLU A 454 -2.66 16.04 13.13
N LYS A 455 -2.20 15.87 11.89
CA LYS A 455 -1.72 16.95 11.03
C LYS A 455 -2.37 16.87 9.67
N TRP A 456 -2.63 18.03 9.08
CA TRP A 456 -3.15 18.14 7.73
C TRP A 456 -2.07 18.68 6.81
N VAL A 457 -1.86 18.02 5.68
CA VAL A 457 -0.92 18.44 4.65
C VAL A 457 -1.63 18.58 3.32
N PHE A 458 -1.12 19.41 2.43
CA PHE A 458 -1.69 19.62 1.11
C PHE A 458 -0.71 19.18 0.04
N ILE A 459 -1.17 18.38 -0.91
CA ILE A 459 -0.37 17.98 -2.08
C ILE A 459 -1.11 18.26 -3.37
N LYS A 460 -0.37 18.54 -4.45
CA LYS A 460 -0.91 18.55 -5.81
C LYS A 460 -0.28 17.40 -6.57
N ILE A 461 -1.11 16.48 -7.05
CA ILE A 461 -0.68 15.42 -7.96
C ILE A 461 -0.79 16.01 -9.37
N TYR A 462 0.35 16.19 -10.03
CA TYR A 462 0.45 16.71 -11.40
C TYR A 462 0.41 15.59 -12.43
#